data_AF-A0A0C7MXK1-F1
#
_entry.id   AF-A0A0C7MXK1-F1
#
_cell.length_a   1.000
_cell.length_b   1.000
_cell.length_c   1.000
_cell.angle_alpha   90.00
_cell.angle_beta   90.00
_cell.angle_gamma   90.00
#
_symmetry.space_group_name_H-M   'P 1'
#
loop_
_entity.id
_entity.type
_entity.pdbx_description
1 polymer ?
#
loop_
_entity_poly.entity_id
_entity_poly.type
_entity_poly.pdbx_seq_one_letter_code
_entity_poly.pdbx_strand_id
1 'polypeptide(L)'
;MVLEHSPYQDPRTWKMTPAMIRARQPFVKKNLLGLSALLLVTGGIYVYTYRFLNRDNDFADVPIPPIDAAELEKLKKEYEEHKQQTSNK
;
A
#
# COMPACT_ATOMS: atom_id res chain seq x y z
N MET A 1 -38.42 9.74 18.02
CA MET A 1 -38.81 9.31 16.66
C MET A 1 -38.48 7.84 16.53
N VAL A 2 -39.46 7.01 16.14
CA VAL A 2 -39.21 5.60 15.81
C VAL A 2 -38.69 5.57 14.38
N LEU A 3 -37.51 4.99 14.15
CA LEU A 3 -36.95 4.85 12.81
C LEU A 3 -37.71 3.73 12.08
N GLU A 4 -38.38 4.08 10.98
CA GLU A 4 -39.10 3.12 10.15
C GLU A 4 -38.10 2.21 9.41
N HIS A 5 -38.43 0.92 9.31
CA HIS A 5 -37.55 -0.06 8.69
C HIS A 5 -37.49 0.14 7.17
N SER A 6 -36.27 0.15 6.61
CA SER A 6 -36.07 0.35 5.17
C SER A 6 -36.60 -0.84 4.37
N PRO A 7 -37.44 -0.63 3.34
CA PRO A 7 -37.93 -1.72 2.47
C PRO A 7 -36.82 -2.36 1.61
N TYR A 8 -35.63 -1.75 1.62
CA TYR A 8 -34.48 -2.18 0.83
C TYR A 8 -33.55 -3.13 1.59
N GLN A 9 -33.72 -3.28 2.91
CA GLN A 9 -32.92 -4.16 3.76
C GLN A 9 -33.80 -5.24 4.39
N ASP A 10 -33.35 -6.48 4.36
CA ASP A 10 -34.04 -7.57 5.06
C ASP A 10 -33.85 -7.40 6.59
N PRO A 11 -34.92 -7.25 7.39
CA PRO A 11 -34.81 -7.06 8.84
C PRO A 11 -34.25 -8.27 9.60
N ARG A 12 -34.25 -9.47 8.99
CA ARG A 12 -33.77 -10.70 9.63
C ARG A 12 -32.33 -11.01 9.27
N THR A 13 -31.98 -10.87 7.99
CA THR A 13 -30.64 -11.24 7.50
C THR A 13 -29.71 -10.06 7.29
N TRP A 14 -30.23 -8.82 7.36
CA TRP A 14 -29.50 -7.57 7.08
C TRP A 14 -28.91 -7.50 5.66
N LYS A 15 -29.35 -8.39 4.76
CA LYS A 15 -28.94 -8.42 3.36
C LYS A 15 -29.71 -7.40 2.54
N MET A 16 -29.13 -7.01 1.42
CA MET A 16 -29.80 -6.19 0.43
C MET A 16 -30.93 -6.99 -0.23
N THR A 17 -32.11 -6.39 -0.35
CA THR A 17 -33.22 -7.02 -1.09
C THR A 17 -33.00 -6.90 -2.60
N PRO A 18 -33.63 -7.75 -3.43
CA PRO A 18 -33.56 -7.64 -4.89
C PRO A 18 -34.00 -6.27 -5.43
N ALA A 19 -34.91 -5.58 -4.72
CA ALA A 19 -35.30 -4.21 -5.03
C ALA A 19 -34.12 -3.23 -4.87
N MET A 20 -33.34 -3.36 -3.80
CA MET A 20 -32.16 -2.54 -3.56
C MET A 20 -31.08 -2.78 -4.62
N ILE A 21 -30.85 -4.03 -4.99
CA ILE A 21 -29.84 -4.40 -6.00
C ILE A 21 -30.17 -3.73 -7.34
N ARG A 22 -31.44 -3.80 -7.79
CA ARG A 22 -31.89 -3.16 -9.03
C ARG A 22 -31.75 -1.64 -8.99
N ALA A 23 -32.12 -1.01 -7.87
CA ALA A 23 -31.96 0.44 -7.70
C ALA A 23 -30.49 0.89 -7.80
N ARG A 24 -29.53 0.02 -7.46
CA ARG A 24 -28.09 0.31 -7.49
C ARG A 24 -27.40 0.03 -8.82
N GLN A 25 -27.98 -0.79 -9.70
CA GLN A 25 -27.44 -1.15 -11.02
C GLN A 25 -26.86 0.05 -11.81
N PRO A 26 -27.55 1.19 -11.96
CA PRO A 26 -27.03 2.29 -12.80
C PRO A 26 -25.80 3.01 -12.20
N PHE A 27 -25.56 2.88 -10.89
CA PHE A 27 -24.48 3.59 -10.20
C PHE A 27 -23.15 2.82 -10.18
N VAL A 28 -23.18 1.50 -10.42
CA VAL A 28 -21.98 0.65 -10.33
C VAL A 28 -20.85 1.18 -11.20
N LYS A 29 -21.15 1.54 -12.46
CA LYS A 29 -20.13 2.07 -13.41
C LYS A 29 -19.55 3.40 -12.95
N LYS A 30 -20.41 4.33 -12.51
CA LYS A 30 -19.98 5.67 -12.07
C LYS A 30 -19.15 5.59 -10.79
N ASN A 31 -19.55 4.75 -9.85
CA ASN A 31 -18.82 4.52 -8.60
C ASN A 31 -17.48 3.85 -8.85
N LEU A 32 -17.42 2.86 -9.76
CA LEU A 32 -16.16 2.20 -10.12
C LEU A 32 -15.19 3.17 -10.79
N LEU A 33 -15.70 4.04 -11.67
CA LEU A 33 -14.90 5.09 -12.29
C LEU A 33 -14.35 6.07 -11.23
N GLY A 34 -15.20 6.54 -10.31
CA GLY A 34 -14.76 7.38 -9.20
C GLY A 34 -13.70 6.70 -8.32
N LEU A 35 -13.91 5.43 -7.95
CA LEU A 35 -12.95 4.64 -7.19
C LEU A 35 -11.61 4.51 -7.93
N SER A 36 -11.66 4.18 -9.23
CA SER A 36 -10.46 4.06 -10.05
C SER A 36 -9.66 5.36 -10.13
N ALA A 37 -10.35 6.51 -10.28
CA ALA A 37 -9.70 7.81 -10.30
C ALA A 37 -8.98 8.10 -8.97
N LEU A 38 -9.62 7.84 -7.84
CA LEU A 38 -9.01 8.01 -6.52
C LEU A 38 -7.77 7.12 -6.36
N LEU A 39 -7.88 5.83 -6.70
CA LEU A 39 -6.77 4.89 -6.61
C LEU A 39 -5.62 5.24 -7.55
N LEU A 40 -5.91 5.67 -8.77
CA LEU A 40 -4.89 6.07 -9.75
C LEU A 40 -4.16 7.34 -9.32
N VAL A 41 -4.86 8.32 -8.78
CA VAL A 41 -4.23 9.55 -8.28
C VAL A 41 -3.32 9.23 -7.11
N THR A 42 -3.84 8.55 -6.08
CA THR A 42 -3.05 8.22 -4.89
C THR A 42 -1.89 7.29 -5.24
N GLY A 43 -2.14 6.20 -5.96
CA GLY A 43 -1.10 5.26 -6.39
C GLY A 43 -0.09 5.89 -7.32
N GLY A 44 -0.53 6.76 -8.24
CA GLY A 44 0.33 7.51 -9.14
C GLY A 44 1.30 8.43 -8.40
N ILE A 45 0.83 9.12 -7.34
CA ILE A 45 1.69 9.94 -6.49
C ILE A 45 2.76 9.07 -5.83
N TYR A 46 2.38 7.96 -5.18
CA TYR A 46 3.35 7.07 -4.51
C TYR A 46 4.36 6.46 -5.49
N VAL A 47 3.90 6.01 -6.66
CA VAL A 47 4.78 5.45 -7.68
C VAL A 47 5.72 6.52 -8.23
N TYR A 48 5.21 7.72 -8.50
CA TYR A 48 6.02 8.83 -8.98
C TYR A 48 7.09 9.22 -7.95
N THR A 49 6.70 9.43 -6.69
CA THR A 49 7.65 9.81 -5.64
C THR A 49 8.69 8.72 -5.43
N TYR A 50 8.29 7.45 -5.34
CA TYR A 50 9.22 6.33 -5.23
C TYR A 50 10.22 6.29 -6.39
N ARG A 51 9.76 6.46 -7.63
CA ARG A 51 10.65 6.46 -8.80
C ARG A 51 11.53 7.69 -8.87
N PHE A 52 11.01 8.84 -8.42
CA PHE A 52 11.74 10.11 -8.40
C PHE A 52 12.86 10.07 -7.36
N LEU A 53 12.57 9.63 -6.12
CA LEU A 53 13.58 9.53 -5.05
C LEU A 53 14.69 8.52 -5.38
N ASN A 54 14.37 7.42 -6.06
CA ASN A 54 15.36 6.42 -6.45
C ASN A 54 16.05 6.70 -7.80
N ARG A 55 15.76 7.84 -8.43
CA ARG A 55 16.32 8.17 -9.75
C ARG A 55 17.79 8.54 -9.66
N ASP A 56 18.15 9.29 -8.62
CA ASP A 56 19.49 9.84 -8.47
C ASP A 56 20.22 9.06 -7.37
N ASN A 57 21.40 8.52 -7.70
CA ASN A 57 22.31 7.94 -6.72
C ASN A 57 23.08 9.07 -6.01
N ASP A 58 22.38 10.01 -5.39
CA ASP A 58 22.97 11.17 -4.69
C ASP A 58 23.96 10.77 -3.58
N PHE A 59 23.96 9.49 -3.17
CA PHE A 59 24.90 8.91 -2.21
C PHE A 59 26.14 8.26 -2.84
N ALA A 60 26.26 8.22 -4.17
CA ALA A 60 27.42 7.64 -4.85
C ALA A 60 28.68 8.52 -4.73
N ASP A 61 28.48 9.83 -4.59
CA ASP A 61 29.58 10.81 -4.47
C ASP A 61 30.06 11.00 -3.03
N VAL A 62 29.47 10.30 -2.06
CA VAL A 62 29.96 10.33 -0.68
C VAL A 62 31.22 9.47 -0.61
N PRO A 63 32.42 10.08 -0.41
CA PRO A 63 33.65 9.31 -0.34
C PRO A 63 33.60 8.38 0.86
N ILE A 64 33.75 7.08 0.62
CA ILE A 64 33.88 6.09 1.68
C ILE A 64 35.23 6.36 2.37
N PRO A 65 35.26 6.61 3.69
CA PRO A 65 36.52 6.77 4.40
C PRO A 65 37.37 5.51 4.22
N PRO A 66 38.70 5.64 4.06
CA PRO A 66 39.57 4.46 3.98
C PRO A 66 39.43 3.64 5.27
N ILE A 67 38.99 2.40 5.13
CA ILE A 67 38.82 1.43 6.23
C ILE A 67 40.01 0.47 6.22
N ASP A 68 40.52 0.13 7.41
CA ASP A 68 41.56 -0.88 7.55
C ASP A 68 41.01 -2.28 7.20
N ALA A 69 41.82 -3.10 6.53
CA ALA A 69 41.39 -4.42 6.05
C ALA A 69 40.90 -5.34 7.18
N ALA A 70 41.51 -5.23 8.36
CA ALA A 70 41.11 -5.99 9.55
C ALA A 70 39.75 -5.57 10.11
N GLU A 71 39.40 -4.30 10.00
CA GLU A 71 38.11 -3.75 10.43
C GLU A 71 37.00 -4.12 9.43
N LEU A 72 37.33 -4.14 8.13
CA LEU A 72 36.43 -4.57 7.07
C LEU A 72 35.97 -6.03 7.23
N GLU A 73 36.87 -6.94 7.62
CA GLU A 73 36.53 -8.34 7.86
C GLU A 73 35.60 -8.53 9.06
N LYS A 74 35.79 -7.76 10.14
CA LYS A 74 34.88 -7.76 11.29
C LYS A 74 33.49 -7.28 10.90
N LEU A 75 33.41 -6.15 10.20
CA LEU A 75 32.14 -5.56 9.76
C LEU A 75 31.37 -6.50 8.82
N LYS A 76 32.07 -7.21 7.92
CA LYS A 76 31.44 -8.21 7.04
C LYS A 76 30.86 -9.38 7.83
N LYS A 77 31.60 -9.90 8.83
CA LYS A 77 31.09 -10.96 9.71
C LYS A 77 29.84 -10.52 10.46
N GLU A 78 29.87 -9.34 11.09
CA GLU A 78 28.72 -8.80 11.82
C GLU A 78 27.49 -8.62 10.91
N TYR A 79 27.69 -8.14 9.68
CA TYR A 79 26.62 -8.01 8.69
C TYR A 79 26.01 -9.37 8.31
N GLU A 80 26.84 -10.38 8.06
CA GLU A 80 26.38 -11.74 7.73
C GLU A 80 25.62 -12.39 8.89
N GLU A 81 26.11 -12.24 10.13
CA GLU A 81 25.43 -12.72 11.33
C GLU A 81 24.07 -12.05 11.50
N HIS A 82 23.99 -10.72 11.35
CA HIS A 82 22.74 -9.98 11.48
C HIS A 82 21.74 -10.35 10.36
N LYS A 83 22.22 -10.57 9.13
CA LYS A 83 21.39 -11.04 8.01
C LYS A 83 20.82 -12.42 8.27
N GLN A 84 21.63 -13.34 8.80
CA GLN A 84 21.19 -14.70 9.16
C GLN A 84 20.19 -14.67 10.31
N GLN A 85 20.41 -13.85 11.34
CA GLN A 85 19.46 -13.67 12.45
C GLN A 85 18.12 -13.11 11.99
N THR A 86 18.12 -12.15 11.06
CA THR A 86 16.89 -11.58 10.49
C THR A 86 16.15 -12.59 9.61
N SER A 87 16.88 -13.47 8.91
CA SER A 87 16.29 -14.49 8.02
C SER A 87 15.75 -15.72 8.77
N ASN A 88 16.24 -16.00 9.97
CA ASN A 88 15.79 -17.12 10.81
C ASN A 88 14.63 -16.76 11.76
N LYS A 89 14.15 -15.52 11.70
CA LYS A 89 13.05 -15.00 12.52
C LYS A 89 11.79 -14.83 11.68
#